data_AF-A0A524IF71-F1
#
_entry.id   AF-A0A524IF71-F1
#
_cell.length_a   1.000
_cell.length_b   1.000
_cell.length_c   1.000
_cell.angle_alpha   90.00
_cell.angle_beta   90.00
_cell.angle_gamma   90.00
#
_symmetry.space_group_name_H-M   'P 1'
#
loop_
_entity.id
_entity.type
_entity.pdbx_description
1 polymer ?
#
loop_
_entity_poly.entity_id
_entity_poly.type
_entity_poly.pdbx_seq_one_letter_code
_entity_poly.pdbx_strand_id
1 'polypeptide(L)'
;MSQHYYTVAALPYLTYDSEFKGEEDFLDFCRETISEKECQILAAVRLQSEWETAEEPNEVIKEFRAWERAFRMEIAKLRLERKKMESDPRFAESHEFVTLTAAAHNTLSQPNPLAAEEFISRSYWDKLSEMEVTHYFDFEKLILYYLKMQVLRRRYGFNLESGNEQYTKVYKNILNASVST
;
A
#
# COMPACT_ATOMS: atom_id res chain seq x y z
N MET A 1 -6.43 31.48 -4.17
CA MET A 1 -7.51 30.50 -3.90
C MET A 1 -7.55 29.50 -5.04
N SER A 2 -7.62 28.21 -4.69
CA SER A 2 -8.21 27.14 -5.53
C SER A 2 -7.38 26.49 -6.65
N GLN A 3 -6.03 26.50 -6.61
CA GLN A 3 -5.24 25.79 -7.64
C GLN A 3 -5.57 24.28 -7.69
N HIS A 4 -6.00 23.68 -6.57
CA HIS A 4 -6.41 22.27 -6.49
C HIS A 4 -7.93 22.05 -6.43
N TYR A 5 -8.75 23.10 -6.32
CA TYR A 5 -10.20 22.93 -6.17
C TYR A 5 -10.81 22.29 -7.42
N TYR A 6 -10.45 22.82 -8.59
CA TYR A 6 -10.90 22.28 -9.87
C TYR A 6 -10.44 20.83 -10.04
N THR A 7 -9.16 20.58 -9.76
CA THR A 7 -8.56 19.25 -9.88
C THR A 7 -9.28 18.24 -9.01
N VAL A 8 -9.47 18.55 -7.72
CA VAL A 8 -10.10 17.63 -6.77
C VAL A 8 -11.60 17.45 -7.05
N ALA A 9 -12.32 18.52 -7.42
CA ALA A 9 -13.74 18.45 -7.70
C ALA A 9 -14.08 17.67 -8.98
N ALA A 10 -13.14 17.61 -9.93
CA ALA A 10 -13.30 16.83 -11.16
C ALA A 10 -13.04 15.31 -10.96
N LEU A 11 -12.49 14.90 -9.81
CA LEU A 11 -12.18 13.49 -9.57
C LEU A 11 -13.44 12.68 -9.25
N PRO A 12 -13.56 11.46 -9.81
CA PRO A 12 -14.64 10.56 -9.44
C PRO A 12 -14.48 10.08 -7.99
N TYR A 13 -15.60 9.82 -7.32
CA TYR A 13 -15.56 9.26 -5.98
C TYR A 13 -15.09 7.80 -6.01
N LEU A 14 -14.05 7.47 -5.22
CA LEU A 14 -13.53 6.12 -5.11
C LEU A 14 -14.11 5.41 -3.88
N THR A 15 -14.60 4.20 -4.09
CA THR A 15 -14.95 3.26 -3.02
C THR A 15 -13.98 2.10 -3.01
N TYR A 16 -13.87 1.40 -1.87
CA TYR A 16 -13.00 0.24 -1.78
C TYR A 16 -13.37 -0.80 -2.85
N ASP A 17 -14.66 -1.00 -3.13
CA ASP A 17 -15.18 -2.00 -4.07
C ASP A 17 -15.32 -1.49 -5.50
N SER A 18 -14.78 -0.30 -5.81
CA SER A 18 -14.74 0.21 -7.17
C SER A 18 -13.81 -0.61 -8.05
N GLU A 19 -14.20 -0.85 -9.30
CA GLU A 19 -13.32 -1.43 -10.30
C GLU A 19 -12.15 -0.49 -10.62
N PHE A 20 -10.95 -1.03 -10.71
CA PHE A 20 -9.78 -0.29 -11.16
C PHE A 20 -9.82 -0.13 -12.69
N LYS A 21 -9.93 1.11 -13.17
CA LYS A 21 -10.03 1.44 -14.61
C LYS A 21 -8.72 1.96 -15.22
N GLY A 22 -7.61 1.83 -14.50
CA GLY A 22 -6.32 2.43 -14.88
C GLY A 22 -6.08 3.77 -14.18
N GLU A 23 -4.84 4.23 -14.23
CA GLU A 23 -4.40 5.49 -13.59
C GLU A 23 -3.74 6.46 -14.57
N GLU A 24 -3.60 6.08 -15.83
CA GLU A 24 -2.97 6.89 -16.88
C GLU A 24 -3.76 8.19 -17.07
N ASP A 25 -5.07 8.09 -17.28
CA ASP A 25 -5.99 9.23 -17.39
C ASP A 25 -5.90 10.18 -16.18
N PHE A 26 -5.72 9.63 -14.98
CA PHE A 26 -5.58 10.43 -13.75
C PHE A 26 -4.24 11.18 -13.72
N LEU A 27 -3.14 10.51 -14.05
CA LEU A 27 -1.82 11.13 -14.08
C LEU A 27 -1.71 12.21 -15.16
N ASP A 28 -2.32 11.98 -16.33
CA ASP A 28 -2.36 12.95 -17.41
C ASP A 28 -3.20 14.17 -17.02
N PHE A 29 -4.37 13.95 -16.41
CA PHE A 29 -5.19 15.03 -15.87
C PHE A 29 -4.43 15.83 -14.80
N CYS A 30 -3.69 15.16 -13.91
CA CYS A 30 -2.86 15.83 -12.92
C CYS A 30 -1.75 16.66 -13.57
N ARG A 31 -1.05 16.16 -14.59
CA ARG A 31 0.00 16.89 -15.32
C ARG A 31 -0.48 18.22 -15.92
N GLU A 32 -1.74 18.27 -16.36
CA GLU A 32 -2.33 19.48 -16.96
C GLU A 32 -2.81 20.50 -15.93
N THR A 33 -3.07 20.08 -14.69
CA THR A 33 -3.77 20.89 -13.69
C THR A 33 -2.93 21.31 -12.50
N ILE A 34 -1.82 20.62 -12.20
CA ILE A 34 -0.94 20.91 -11.06
C ILE A 34 0.45 21.38 -11.51
N SER A 35 1.25 21.91 -10.59
CA SER A 35 2.61 22.35 -10.91
C SER A 35 3.53 21.17 -11.21
N GLU A 36 4.60 21.40 -11.98
CA GLU A 36 5.56 20.35 -12.34
C GLU A 36 6.22 19.70 -11.10
N LYS A 37 6.47 20.49 -10.04
CA LYS A 37 7.02 19.98 -8.77
C LYS A 37 6.07 19.01 -8.07
N GLU A 38 4.79 19.35 -8.02
CA GLU A 38 3.74 18.50 -7.43
C GLU A 38 3.56 17.22 -8.23
N CYS A 39 3.62 17.31 -9.56
CA CYS A 39 3.57 16.14 -10.42
C CYS A 39 4.75 15.18 -10.17
N GLN A 40 5.96 15.71 -9.94
CA GLN A 40 7.12 14.89 -9.59
C GLN A 40 6.93 14.18 -8.25
N ILE A 41 6.41 14.88 -7.23
CA ILE A 41 6.10 14.28 -5.93
C ILE A 41 5.06 13.17 -6.10
N LEU A 42 3.94 13.44 -6.78
CA LEU A 42 2.86 12.48 -7.01
C LEU A 42 3.36 11.23 -7.75
N ALA A 43 4.18 11.42 -8.79
CA ALA A 43 4.76 10.33 -9.56
C ALA A 43 5.77 9.49 -8.77
N ALA A 44 6.38 10.03 -7.71
CA ALA A 44 7.28 9.31 -6.81
C ALA A 44 6.53 8.54 -5.71
N VAL A 45 5.28 8.91 -5.40
CA VAL A 45 4.51 8.24 -4.35
C VAL A 45 4.22 6.78 -4.70
N ARG A 46 4.55 5.89 -3.77
CA ARG A 46 4.27 4.44 -3.87
C ARG A 46 3.52 3.98 -2.62
N LEU A 47 2.60 3.03 -2.81
CA LEU A 47 1.82 2.42 -1.73
C LEU A 47 2.71 1.66 -0.73
N GLN A 48 3.74 0.98 -1.23
CA GLN A 48 4.73 0.27 -0.42
C GLN A 48 6.06 0.98 -0.56
N SER A 49 6.60 1.49 0.54
CA SER A 49 7.89 2.19 0.48
C SER A 49 9.04 1.20 0.46
N GLU A 50 10.13 1.63 -0.17
CA GLU A 50 11.44 1.03 0.06
C GLU A 50 11.85 1.32 1.52
N TRP A 51 12.63 0.40 2.11
CA TRP A 51 13.03 0.48 3.52
C TRP A 51 13.95 1.67 3.79
N GLU A 52 14.70 2.11 2.77
CA GLU A 52 15.52 3.31 2.76
C GLU A 52 14.77 4.38 1.95
N THR A 53 14.19 5.36 2.62
CA THR A 53 13.59 6.51 1.94
C THR A 53 14.31 7.78 2.39
N ALA A 54 14.66 8.63 1.42
CA ALA A 54 15.13 9.99 1.63
C ALA A 54 14.10 10.85 2.40
N GLU A 55 14.50 12.05 2.83
CA GLU A 55 13.56 13.01 3.42
C GLU A 55 12.43 13.32 2.44
N GLU A 56 11.23 12.88 2.78
CA GLU A 56 10.02 13.16 2.01
C GLU A 56 9.54 14.58 2.33
N PRO A 57 9.28 15.42 1.32
CA PRO A 57 8.92 16.81 1.53
C PRO A 57 7.50 17.02 2.05
N ASN A 58 6.62 16.00 2.00
CA ASN A 58 5.22 16.11 2.40
C ASN A 58 4.91 15.30 3.68
N GLU A 59 4.23 15.95 4.63
CA GLU A 59 3.89 15.38 5.93
C GLU A 59 2.93 14.18 5.84
N VAL A 60 1.95 14.22 4.93
CA VAL A 60 0.97 13.13 4.71
C VAL A 60 1.68 11.87 4.18
N ILE A 61 2.65 12.05 3.28
CA ILE A 61 3.46 10.92 2.78
C ILE A 61 4.29 10.34 3.92
N LYS A 62 4.90 11.20 4.75
CA LYS A 62 5.73 10.77 5.89
C LYS A 62 4.91 10.00 6.92
N GLU A 63 3.72 10.49 7.29
CA GLU A 63 2.83 9.82 8.22
C GLU A 63 2.38 8.46 7.68
N PHE A 64 1.90 8.41 6.43
CA PHE A 64 1.45 7.16 5.82
C PHE A 64 2.60 6.13 5.75
N ARG A 65 3.81 6.55 5.36
CA ARG A 65 4.98 5.64 5.29
C ARG A 65 5.47 5.20 6.66
N ALA A 66 5.37 6.03 7.69
CA ALA A 66 5.69 5.61 9.05
C ALA A 66 4.73 4.50 9.50
N TRP A 67 3.43 4.70 9.26
CA TRP A 67 2.40 3.71 9.56
C TRP A 67 2.56 2.43 8.72
N GLU A 68 2.81 2.52 7.41
CA GLU A 68 2.96 1.36 6.52
C GLU A 68 4.15 0.48 6.90
N ARG A 69 5.28 1.12 7.22
CA ARG A 69 6.49 0.42 7.68
C ARG A 69 6.22 -0.28 9.00
N ALA A 70 5.64 0.42 9.97
CA ALA A 70 5.29 -0.17 11.26
C ALA A 70 4.35 -1.37 11.09
N PHE A 71 3.33 -1.26 10.23
CA PHE A 71 2.38 -2.35 9.98
C PHE A 71 3.08 -3.58 9.38
N ARG A 72 3.95 -3.39 8.39
CA ARG A 72 4.74 -4.48 7.79
C ARG A 72 5.73 -5.10 8.76
N MET A 73 6.35 -4.29 9.61
CA MET A 73 7.28 -4.76 10.64
C MET A 73 6.56 -5.65 11.66
N GLU A 74 5.38 -5.26 12.12
CA GLU A 74 4.57 -6.08 13.02
C GLU A 74 4.19 -7.43 12.39
N ILE A 75 3.79 -7.43 11.12
CA ILE A 75 3.52 -8.69 10.38
C ILE A 75 4.79 -9.54 10.28
N ALA A 76 5.94 -8.94 9.97
CA ALA A 76 7.21 -9.64 9.86
C ALA A 76 7.66 -10.26 11.19
N LYS A 77 7.53 -9.52 12.30
CA LYS A 77 7.83 -9.97 13.66
C LYS A 77 6.99 -11.19 14.03
N LEU A 78 5.67 -11.10 13.87
CA LEU A 78 4.77 -12.24 14.16
C LEU A 78 5.06 -13.47 13.27
N ARG A 79 5.50 -13.26 12.02
CA ARG A 79 5.95 -14.37 11.14
C ARG A 79 7.21 -15.05 11.65
N LEU A 80 8.18 -14.29 12.19
CA LEU A 80 9.41 -14.84 12.77
C LEU A 80 9.13 -15.61 14.06
N GLU A 81 8.27 -15.06 14.93
CA GLU A 81 7.82 -15.73 16.16
C GLU A 81 7.18 -17.09 15.85
N ARG A 82 6.29 -17.15 14.85
CA ARG A 82 5.70 -18.43 14.39
C ARG A 82 6.74 -19.42 13.87
N LYS A 83 7.82 -18.94 13.26
CA LYS A 83 8.92 -19.78 12.75
C LYS A 83 9.98 -20.12 13.80
N LYS A 84 9.85 -19.64 15.04
CA LYS A 84 10.86 -19.79 16.11
C LYS A 84 12.26 -19.32 15.68
N MET A 85 12.32 -18.33 14.80
CA MET A 85 13.56 -17.70 14.36
C MET A 85 13.85 -16.48 15.24
N GLU A 86 15.13 -16.18 15.47
CA GLU A 86 15.51 -15.00 16.25
C GLU A 86 14.98 -13.72 15.59
N SER A 87 14.41 -12.86 16.43
CA SER A 87 13.95 -11.53 16.06
C SER A 87 15.14 -10.69 15.62
N ASP A 88 15.10 -10.17 14.39
CA ASP A 88 16.08 -9.19 13.93
C ASP A 88 15.99 -7.91 14.80
N PRO A 89 17.11 -7.37 15.30
CA PRO A 89 17.12 -6.15 16.11
C PRO A 89 16.49 -4.94 15.41
N ARG A 90 16.38 -4.95 14.06
CA ARG A 90 15.66 -3.92 13.29
C ARG A 90 14.17 -3.82 13.61
N PHE A 91 13.57 -4.83 14.24
CA PHE A 91 12.15 -4.84 14.63
C PHE A 91 11.87 -4.29 16.04
N ALA A 92 12.90 -3.90 16.80
CA ALA A 92 12.74 -3.49 18.20
C ALA A 92 12.08 -2.10 18.40
N GLU A 93 12.13 -1.24 17.37
CA GLU A 93 11.70 0.16 17.48
C GLU A 93 10.20 0.40 17.24
N SER A 94 9.40 -0.60 16.82
CA SER A 94 7.99 -0.39 16.39
C SER A 94 6.95 -0.23 17.51
N HIS A 95 7.36 0.09 18.75
CA HIS A 95 6.51 0.04 19.94
C HIS A 95 5.36 1.06 20.02
N GLU A 96 5.14 1.90 19.00
CA GLU A 96 4.20 3.03 19.11
C GLU A 96 2.73 2.72 18.81
N PHE A 97 2.39 1.54 18.26
CA PHE A 97 1.01 1.31 17.78
C PHE A 97 0.40 -0.02 18.24
N VAL A 98 -0.25 -0.01 19.41
CA VAL A 98 -1.03 -1.15 19.93
C VAL A 98 -2.10 -1.63 18.91
N THR A 99 -2.69 -0.72 18.14
CA THR A 99 -3.68 -1.03 17.10
C THR A 99 -3.09 -1.81 15.93
N LEU A 100 -1.82 -1.58 15.58
CA LEU A 100 -1.13 -2.29 14.50
C LEU A 100 -0.86 -3.75 14.85
N THR A 101 -0.54 -4.05 16.11
CA THR A 101 -0.32 -5.43 16.55
C THR A 101 -1.58 -6.27 16.39
N ALA A 102 -2.76 -5.72 16.71
CA ALA A 102 -4.05 -6.41 16.50
C ALA A 102 -4.34 -6.64 15.01
N ALA A 103 -4.12 -5.63 14.17
CA ALA A 103 -4.29 -5.75 12.72
C ALA A 103 -3.32 -6.78 12.10
N ALA A 104 -2.07 -6.81 12.55
CA ALA A 104 -1.09 -7.78 12.10
C ALA A 104 -1.46 -9.22 12.52
N HIS A 105 -1.97 -9.41 13.74
CA HIS A 105 -2.46 -10.70 14.20
C HIS A 105 -3.67 -11.19 13.39
N ASN A 106 -4.60 -10.29 13.09
CA ASN A 106 -5.76 -10.59 12.24
C ASN A 106 -5.34 -10.97 10.82
N THR A 107 -4.34 -10.28 10.25
CA THR A 107 -3.76 -10.61 8.94
C THR A 107 -3.24 -12.06 8.90
N LEU A 108 -2.51 -12.47 9.94
CA LEU A 108 -1.92 -13.81 10.01
C LEU A 108 -2.91 -14.91 10.43
N SER A 109 -4.10 -14.53 10.88
CA SER A 109 -5.17 -15.45 11.26
C SER A 109 -6.15 -15.73 10.11
N GLN A 110 -5.95 -15.09 8.94
CA GLN A 110 -6.79 -15.31 7.78
C GLN A 110 -6.67 -16.75 7.24
N PRO A 111 -7.77 -17.31 6.69
CA PRO A 111 -7.85 -18.73 6.34
C PRO A 111 -6.98 -19.13 5.15
N ASN A 112 -6.61 -18.16 4.29
CA ASN A 112 -5.78 -18.39 3.12
C ASN A 112 -4.97 -17.12 2.77
N PRO A 113 -3.92 -17.23 1.93
CA PRO A 113 -3.09 -16.09 1.55
C PRO A 113 -3.85 -14.95 0.87
N LEU A 114 -4.86 -15.27 0.04
CA LEU A 114 -5.66 -14.26 -0.65
C LEU A 114 -6.44 -13.40 0.36
N ALA A 115 -7.12 -14.03 1.33
CA ALA A 115 -7.82 -13.34 2.40
C ALA A 115 -6.88 -12.48 3.27
N ALA A 116 -5.64 -12.93 3.48
CA ALA A 116 -4.62 -12.11 4.15
C ALA A 116 -4.26 -10.86 3.33
N GLU A 117 -4.06 -10.99 2.01
CA GLU A 117 -3.76 -9.87 1.12
C GLU A 117 -4.95 -8.88 0.98
N GLU A 118 -6.19 -9.39 0.97
CA GLU A 118 -7.40 -8.57 1.02
C GLU A 118 -7.49 -7.79 2.34
N PHE A 119 -7.18 -8.42 3.47
CA PHE A 119 -7.15 -7.76 4.78
C PHE A 119 -6.09 -6.66 4.85
N ILE A 120 -4.89 -6.91 4.30
CA ILE A 120 -3.83 -5.90 4.18
C ILE A 120 -4.32 -4.72 3.33
N SER A 121 -4.92 -5.00 2.16
CA SER A 121 -5.43 -3.98 1.25
C SER A 121 -6.53 -3.14 1.91
N ARG A 122 -7.38 -3.77 2.72
CA ARG A 122 -8.41 -3.09 3.49
C ARG A 122 -7.82 -2.19 4.57
N SER A 123 -6.79 -2.67 5.27
CA SER A 123 -6.08 -1.90 6.29
C SER A 123 -5.43 -0.63 5.70
N TYR A 124 -4.83 -0.74 4.50
CA TYR A 124 -4.34 0.44 3.77
C TYR A 124 -5.46 1.43 3.46
N TRP A 125 -6.59 0.93 2.94
CA TRP A 125 -7.73 1.77 2.60
C TRP A 125 -8.30 2.52 3.80
N ASP A 126 -8.45 1.83 4.93
CA ASP A 126 -9.02 2.41 6.14
C ASP A 126 -8.10 3.51 6.70
N LYS A 127 -6.77 3.29 6.75
CA LYS A 127 -5.81 4.34 7.16
C LYS A 127 -5.82 5.53 6.21
N LEU A 128 -5.84 5.30 4.89
CA LEU A 128 -5.92 6.40 3.92
C LEU A 128 -7.23 7.20 4.07
N SER A 129 -8.33 6.53 4.40
CA SER A 129 -9.62 7.18 4.61
C SER A 129 -9.67 7.99 5.91
N GLU A 130 -9.00 7.52 6.96
CA GLU A 130 -8.81 8.28 8.21
C GLU A 130 -8.03 9.58 7.96
N MET A 131 -6.90 9.48 7.25
CA MET A 131 -6.06 10.64 6.92
C MET A 131 -6.78 11.64 6.01
N GLU A 132 -7.66 11.16 5.12
CA GLU A 132 -8.39 12.01 4.17
C GLU A 132 -9.40 12.95 4.82
N VAL A 133 -9.89 12.67 6.04
CA VAL A 133 -10.95 13.47 6.71
C VAL A 133 -10.56 14.94 6.90
N THR A 134 -9.27 15.24 7.00
CA THR A 134 -8.76 16.61 7.18
C THR A 134 -8.44 17.33 5.87
N HIS A 135 -8.54 16.64 4.72
CA HIS A 135 -8.10 17.14 3.42
C HIS A 135 -9.28 17.21 2.44
N TYR A 136 -9.58 18.42 1.95
CA TYR A 136 -10.76 18.66 1.10
C TYR A 136 -10.41 19.12 -0.32
N PHE A 137 -9.56 20.15 -0.45
CA PHE A 137 -9.22 20.78 -1.74
C PHE A 137 -7.75 21.22 -1.77
N ASP A 138 -6.86 20.34 -1.34
CA ASP A 138 -5.42 20.55 -1.26
C ASP A 138 -4.66 19.47 -2.05
N PHE A 139 -3.34 19.60 -2.11
CA PHE A 139 -2.47 18.66 -2.82
C PHE A 139 -2.40 17.31 -2.09
N GLU A 140 -2.46 17.33 -0.76
CA GLU A 140 -2.53 16.17 0.12
C GLU A 140 -3.71 15.26 -0.24
N LYS A 141 -4.88 15.84 -0.56
CA LYS A 141 -6.04 15.09 -1.06
C LYS A 141 -5.73 14.32 -2.34
N LEU A 142 -4.94 14.90 -3.25
CA LEU A 142 -4.53 14.23 -4.50
C LEU A 142 -3.56 13.08 -4.22
N ILE A 143 -2.63 13.27 -3.28
CA ILE A 143 -1.72 12.21 -2.82
C ILE A 143 -2.51 11.02 -2.26
N LEU A 144 -3.44 11.28 -1.35
CA LEU A 144 -4.27 10.24 -0.73
C LEU A 144 -5.16 9.53 -1.76
N TYR A 145 -5.73 10.28 -2.70
CA TYR A 145 -6.50 9.73 -3.80
C TYR A 145 -5.65 8.79 -4.67
N TYR A 146 -4.44 9.22 -5.04
CA TYR A 146 -3.54 8.39 -5.83
C TYR A 146 -3.12 7.11 -5.08
N LEU A 147 -2.82 7.20 -3.78
CA LEU A 147 -2.55 6.03 -2.94
C LEU A 147 -3.74 5.06 -2.91
N LYS A 148 -4.98 5.56 -2.82
CA LYS A 148 -6.19 4.73 -2.92
C LYS A 148 -6.31 4.04 -4.28
N MET A 149 -5.98 4.71 -5.39
CA MET A 149 -5.92 4.06 -6.71
C MET A 149 -4.88 2.93 -6.74
N GLN A 150 -3.72 3.11 -6.10
CA GLN A 150 -2.71 2.05 -5.99
C GLN A 150 -3.23 0.84 -5.19
N VAL A 151 -4.04 1.05 -4.15
CA VAL A 151 -4.72 -0.04 -3.43
C VAL A 151 -5.68 -0.79 -4.36
N LEU A 152 -6.50 -0.07 -5.13
CA LEU A 152 -7.43 -0.71 -6.10
C LEU A 152 -6.67 -1.51 -7.16
N ARG A 153 -5.57 -0.97 -7.68
CA ARG A 153 -4.71 -1.69 -8.62
C ARG A 153 -4.13 -2.96 -8.03
N ARG A 154 -3.67 -2.91 -6.77
CA ARG A 154 -3.18 -4.11 -6.07
C ARG A 154 -4.27 -5.19 -5.99
N ARG A 155 -5.49 -4.80 -5.61
CA ARG A 155 -6.64 -5.72 -5.55
C ARG A 155 -7.02 -6.28 -6.92
N TYR A 156 -7.03 -5.44 -7.94
CA TYR A 156 -7.33 -5.85 -9.32
C TYR A 156 -6.34 -6.91 -9.82
N GLY A 157 -5.09 -6.87 -9.33
CA GLY A 157 -4.09 -7.90 -9.61
C GLY A 157 -4.34 -9.26 -8.97
N PHE A 158 -5.31 -9.41 -8.06
CA PHE A 158 -5.66 -10.70 -7.45
C PHE A 158 -6.46 -11.57 -8.42
N ASN A 159 -5.75 -12.12 -9.41
CA ASN A 159 -6.31 -13.05 -10.39
C ASN A 159 -5.90 -14.49 -10.06
N LEU A 160 -6.89 -15.37 -9.89
CA LEU A 160 -6.72 -16.78 -9.55
C LEU A 160 -5.98 -17.57 -10.66
N GLU A 161 -6.26 -17.31 -11.93
CA GLU A 161 -5.58 -17.99 -13.05
C GLU A 161 -4.10 -17.65 -13.07
N SER A 162 -3.77 -16.36 -13.00
CA SER A 162 -2.38 -15.89 -12.94
C SER A 162 -1.67 -16.38 -11.68
N GLY A 163 -2.37 -16.46 -10.55
CA GLY A 163 -1.85 -17.04 -9.30
C GLY A 163 -1.48 -18.52 -9.46
N ASN A 164 -2.34 -19.33 -10.07
CA ASN A 164 -2.10 -20.75 -10.31
C ASN A 164 -0.93 -21.00 -11.26
N GLU A 165 -0.78 -20.19 -12.31
CA GLU A 165 0.37 -20.28 -13.21
C GLU A 165 1.69 -20.01 -12.49
N GLN A 166 1.73 -18.96 -11.68
CA GLN A 166 2.93 -18.61 -10.89
C GLN A 166 3.25 -19.69 -9.86
N TYR A 167 2.24 -20.19 -9.13
CA TYR A 167 2.40 -21.31 -8.21
C TYR A 167 3.01 -22.52 -8.91
N THR A 168 2.47 -22.89 -10.07
CA THR A 168 2.96 -24.04 -10.85
C THR A 168 4.40 -23.86 -11.30
N LYS A 169 4.78 -22.64 -11.73
CA LYS A 169 6.16 -22.30 -12.11
C LYS A 169 7.11 -22.45 -10.91
N VAL A 170 6.77 -21.84 -9.78
CA VAL A 170 7.59 -21.90 -8.55
C VAL A 170 7.72 -23.34 -8.06
N TYR A 171 6.63 -24.10 -8.04
CA TYR A 171 6.61 -25.50 -7.64
C TYR A 171 7.54 -26.35 -8.52
N LYS A 172 7.44 -26.22 -9.85
CA LYS A 172 8.34 -26.92 -10.79
C LYS A 172 9.81 -26.55 -10.58
N ASN A 173 10.10 -25.28 -10.33
CA ASN A 173 11.47 -24.82 -10.07
C ASN A 173 12.05 -25.43 -8.80
N ILE A 174 11.28 -25.50 -7.71
CA ILE A 174 11.70 -26.13 -6.46
C ILE A 174 11.93 -27.63 -6.66
N LEU A 175 11.02 -28.31 -7.38
CA LEU A 175 11.14 -29.73 -7.67
C LEU A 175 12.41 -30.03 -8.47
N ASN A 176 12.67 -29.26 -9.52
CA ASN A 176 13.87 -29.41 -10.36
C ASN A 176 15.16 -29.11 -9.58
N ALA A 177 15.14 -28.11 -8.69
CA ALA A 177 16.28 -27.80 -7.83
C ALA A 177 16.56 -28.93 -6.82
N SER A 178 15.52 -29.58 -6.29
CA SER A 178 15.67 -30.70 -5.35
C SER A 178 16.15 -32.02 -5.98
N VAL A 179 15.96 -32.19 -7.29
CA VAL A 179 16.41 -33.38 -8.05
C VAL A 179 17.86 -33.23 -8.55
N SER A 180 18.40 -32.01 -8.53
CA SER A 180 19.75 -31.69 -9.02
C SER A 180 20.82 -31.69 -7.91
N THR A 181 20.48 -32.15 -6.70
CA THR A 181 21.37 -32.29 -5.54
C THR A 181 21.39 -33.75 -5.10
#